data_AF-A0A831UU56-F1
#
_entry.id   AF-A0A831UU56-F1
#
_cell.length_a   1.000
_cell.length_b   1.000
_cell.length_c   1.000
_cell.angle_alpha   90.00
_cell.angle_beta   90.00
_cell.angle_gamma   90.00
#
_symmetry.space_group_name_H-M   'P 1'
#
loop_
_entity.id
_entity.type
_entity.pdbx_description
1 polymer ?
#
loop_
_entity_poly.entity_id
_entity_poly.type
_entity_poly.pdbx_seq_one_letter_code
_entity_poly.pdbx_strand_id
1 'polypeptide(L)'
;MSIKETLFKVKRYFEWLRGEQFVLGVVIVLVALSSFGLGRLSLIEESRQPVKFLRSSAAGSAALRATAAEGQVGTETPAETVLPTPVADLGGKVVGSKSGRKYHFPWCPGARTISEVNKIWFSSIEAARAAGYVPAVNCKGLK
;
A
#
# COMPACT_ATOMS: atom_id res chain seq x y z
N MET A 1 -45.91 24.02 -13.44
CA MET A 1 -44.86 24.44 -14.41
C MET A 1 -44.61 23.30 -15.37
N SER A 2 -44.69 23.56 -16.69
CA SER A 2 -44.66 22.51 -17.71
C SER A 2 -43.22 22.04 -17.96
N ILE A 3 -42.99 20.72 -17.90
CA ILE A 3 -41.68 20.08 -18.13
C ILE A 3 -41.09 20.43 -19.51
N LYS A 4 -41.95 20.76 -20.48
CA LYS A 4 -41.52 21.18 -21.82
C LYS A 4 -40.84 22.56 -21.81
N GLU A 5 -41.24 23.45 -20.90
CA GLU A 5 -40.64 24.80 -20.78
C GLU A 5 -39.26 24.76 -20.11
N THR A 6 -39.08 23.90 -19.11
CA THR A 6 -37.79 23.73 -18.44
C THR A 6 -36.75 23.10 -19.36
N LEU A 7 -37.14 22.09 -20.16
CA LEU A 7 -36.25 21.48 -21.15
C LEU A 7 -35.84 22.46 -22.25
N PHE A 8 -36.76 23.32 -22.72
CA PHE A 8 -36.43 24.33 -23.73
C PHE A 8 -35.50 25.42 -23.18
N LYS A 9 -35.69 25.83 -21.92
CA LYS A 9 -34.79 26.75 -21.22
C LYS A 9 -33.40 26.17 -21.05
N VAL A 10 -33.29 24.91 -20.61
CA VAL A 10 -32.01 24.21 -20.46
C VAL A 10 -31.29 24.06 -21.80
N LYS A 11 -32.02 23.69 -22.87
CA LYS A 11 -31.44 23.57 -24.22
C LYS A 11 -30.89 24.90 -24.75
N ARG A 12 -31.61 26.00 -24.52
CA ARG A 12 -31.17 27.35 -24.88
C ARG A 12 -29.99 27.83 -24.03
N TYR A 13 -29.96 27.49 -22.74
CA TYR A 13 -28.81 27.76 -21.88
C TYR A 13 -27.57 26.99 -22.32
N PHE A 14 -27.75 25.73 -22.73
CA PHE A 14 -26.68 24.88 -23.21
C PHE A 14 -26.07 25.36 -24.54
N GLU A 15 -26.91 25.88 -25.46
CA GLU A 15 -26.46 26.53 -26.69
C GLU A 15 -25.69 27.84 -26.39
N TRP A 16 -26.11 28.61 -25.40
CA TRP A 16 -25.36 29.79 -24.92
C TRP A 16 -24.03 29.40 -24.23
N LEU A 17 -24.02 28.29 -23.50
CA LEU A 17 -22.83 27.71 -22.87
C LEU A 17 -21.83 27.11 -23.87
N ARG A 18 -22.28 26.81 -25.09
CA ARG A 18 -21.47 26.22 -26.17
C ARG A 18 -20.66 27.28 -26.95
N GLY A 19 -20.71 28.55 -26.53
CA GLY A 19 -19.79 29.56 -27.05
C GLY A 19 -18.34 29.15 -26.78
N GLU A 20 -17.49 29.19 -27.81
CA GLU A 20 -16.10 28.68 -27.75
C GLU A 20 -15.29 29.28 -26.59
N GLN A 21 -15.52 30.57 -26.28
CA GLN A 21 -14.91 31.28 -25.16
C GLN A 21 -15.40 30.78 -23.79
N PHE A 22 -16.69 30.44 -23.68
CA PHE A 22 -17.26 29.86 -22.46
C PHE A 22 -16.79 28.43 -22.25
N VAL A 23 -16.73 27.62 -23.30
CA VAL A 23 -16.19 26.26 -23.26
C VAL A 23 -14.73 26.29 -22.82
N LEU A 24 -13.92 27.18 -23.40
CA LEU A 24 -12.52 27.35 -23.01
C LEU A 24 -12.40 27.77 -21.53
N GLY A 25 -13.21 28.73 -21.08
CA GLY A 25 -13.24 29.15 -19.67
C GLY A 25 -13.60 28.02 -18.72
N VAL A 26 -14.64 27.23 -19.02
CA VAL A 26 -15.05 26.08 -18.21
C VAL A 26 -13.97 25.00 -18.17
N VAL A 27 -13.30 24.74 -19.30
CA VAL A 27 -12.19 23.78 -19.36
C VAL A 27 -11.02 24.25 -18.49
N ILE A 28 -10.65 25.54 -18.54
CA ILE A 28 -9.59 26.11 -17.69
C ILE A 28 -9.96 25.95 -16.21
N VAL A 29 -11.20 26.27 -15.82
CA VAL A 29 -11.68 26.10 -14.45
C VAL A 29 -11.62 24.63 -14.02
N LEU A 30 -12.04 23.70 -14.87
CA LEU A 30 -11.98 22.25 -14.58
C LEU A 30 -10.54 21.77 -14.38
N VAL A 31 -9.61 22.19 -15.24
CA VAL A 31 -8.20 21.84 -15.14
C VAL A 31 -7.59 22.44 -13.86
N ALA A 32 -7.93 23.68 -13.52
CA ALA A 32 -7.47 24.35 -12.32
C ALA A 32 -7.97 23.63 -11.04
N LEU A 33 -9.26 23.31 -10.97
CA LEU A 33 -9.84 22.57 -9.83
C LEU A 33 -9.25 21.17 -9.69
N SER A 34 -9.03 20.47 -10.81
CA SER A 34 -8.40 19.14 -10.79
C SER A 34 -6.98 19.20 -10.26
N SER A 35 -6.19 20.16 -10.75
CA SER A 35 -4.79 20.36 -10.34
C SER A 35 -4.69 20.81 -8.88
N PHE A 36 -5.57 21.72 -8.45
CA PHE A 36 -5.66 22.17 -7.06
C PHE A 36 -6.08 21.04 -6.13
N GLY A 37 -7.07 20.22 -6.52
CA GLY A 37 -7.52 19.06 -5.76
C GLY A 37 -6.39 18.04 -5.55
N LEU A 38 -5.63 17.73 -6.61
CA LEU A 38 -4.47 16.84 -6.53
C LEU A 38 -3.35 17.42 -5.66
N GLY A 39 -3.06 18.72 -5.78
CA GLY A 39 -2.06 19.40 -4.93
C GLY A 39 -2.43 19.39 -3.45
N ARG A 40 -3.71 19.61 -3.11
CA ARG A 40 -4.21 19.49 -1.73
C ARG A 40 -4.12 18.07 -1.21
N LEU A 41 -4.33 17.06 -2.06
CA LEU A 41 -4.22 15.65 -1.68
C LEU A 41 -2.76 15.24 -1.39
N SER A 42 -1.80 15.79 -2.13
CA SER A 42 -0.36 15.54 -1.91
C SER A 42 0.13 15.99 -0.52
N LEU A 43 -0.44 17.07 0.03
CA LEU A 43 -0.09 17.58 1.36
C LEU A 43 -0.59 16.69 2.51
N ILE A 44 -1.59 15.83 2.27
CA ILE A 44 -2.15 14.93 3.28
C ILE A 44 -1.23 13.71 3.51
N GLU A 45 -0.46 13.29 2.50
CA GLU A 45 0.49 12.16 2.62
C GLU A 45 1.74 12.55 3.43
N GLU A 46 2.16 13.82 3.36
CA GLU A 46 3.34 14.35 4.08
C GLU A 46 3.10 14.50 5.60
N SER A 47 1.85 14.44 6.06
CA SER A 47 1.49 14.45 7.47
C SER A 47 1.73 13.10 8.19
N ARG A 48 2.16 12.04 7.49
CA ARG A 48 2.64 10.83 8.16
C ARG A 48 4.00 11.12 8.79
N GLN A 49 3.96 11.55 10.05
CA GLN A 49 5.15 11.86 10.83
C GLN A 49 6.19 10.75 10.68
N PRO A 50 7.47 11.09 10.44
CA PRO A 50 8.54 10.11 10.50
C PRO A 50 8.52 9.52 11.91
N VAL A 51 8.31 8.21 11.99
CA VAL A 51 8.35 7.46 13.25
C VAL A 51 9.75 7.62 13.82
N LYS A 52 9.92 8.60 14.73
CA LYS A 52 11.11 8.75 15.55
C LYS A 52 11.02 7.68 16.61
N PHE A 53 11.71 6.56 16.39
CA PHE A 53 11.96 5.58 17.44
C PHE A 53 12.83 6.25 18.51
N LEU A 54 12.21 6.93 19.47
CA LEU A 54 12.82 7.11 20.77
C LEU A 54 12.96 5.71 21.35
N ARG A 55 14.20 5.26 21.47
CA ARG A 55 14.57 4.06 22.21
C ARG A 55 14.20 4.31 23.67
N SER A 56 12.93 4.11 24.02
CA SER A 56 12.53 3.81 25.40
C SER A 56 13.01 2.40 25.66
N SER A 57 14.33 2.26 25.84
CA SER A 57 14.91 1.14 26.54
C SER A 57 14.34 1.28 27.94
N ALA A 58 13.32 0.47 28.22
CA ALA A 58 12.75 0.31 29.52
C ALA A 58 13.89 0.19 30.54
N ALA A 59 14.10 1.28 31.27
CA ALA A 59 14.50 1.24 32.65
C ALA A 59 13.42 0.41 33.36
N GLY A 60 13.64 -0.90 33.38
CA GLY A 60 12.65 -1.88 33.79
C GLY A 60 13.23 -3.28 33.80
N SER A 61 14.48 -3.44 34.27
CA SER A 61 15.09 -4.72 34.67
C SER A 61 16.43 -4.53 35.43
N ALA A 62 16.65 -3.39 36.08
CA ALA A 62 17.88 -3.14 36.86
C ALA A 62 17.66 -3.04 38.38
N ALA A 63 16.50 -3.50 38.86
CA ALA A 63 16.14 -3.47 40.28
C ALA A 63 15.43 -4.75 40.73
N LEU A 64 16.01 -5.92 40.42
CA LEU A 64 15.85 -7.11 41.26
C LEU A 64 16.92 -8.13 40.88
N ARG A 65 17.66 -8.61 41.90
CA ARG A 65 18.72 -9.65 41.87
C ARG A 65 20.16 -9.12 41.86
N ALA A 66 20.48 -8.42 42.94
CA ALA A 66 21.80 -8.56 43.57
C ALA A 66 21.59 -8.96 45.04
N THR A 67 21.54 -10.27 45.31
CA THR A 67 21.85 -10.85 46.62
C THR A 67 22.25 -12.32 46.47
N ALA A 68 23.43 -12.61 47.01
CA ALA A 68 23.95 -13.88 47.51
C ALA A 68 24.35 -14.99 46.49
N ALA A 69 25.65 -15.29 46.55
CA ALA A 69 26.39 -16.32 45.85
C ALA A 69 26.16 -17.72 46.44
N GLU A 70 26.26 -18.76 45.60
CA GLU A 70 27.10 -19.95 45.81
C GLU A 70 27.05 -20.88 44.59
N GLY A 71 28.20 -21.48 44.21
CA GLY A 71 28.22 -22.75 43.49
C GLY A 71 28.67 -22.79 42.01
N GLN A 72 29.99 -22.78 41.81
CA GLN A 72 30.81 -23.55 40.87
C GLN A 72 30.45 -23.78 39.37
N VAL A 73 31.43 -23.33 38.55
CA VAL A 73 32.22 -24.06 37.52
C VAL A 73 31.56 -24.48 36.20
N GLY A 74 32.07 -23.86 35.13
CA GLY A 74 31.94 -24.28 33.74
C GLY A 74 32.46 -23.21 32.76
N THR A 75 33.76 -22.93 32.78
CA THR A 75 34.55 -22.36 31.65
C THR A 75 34.29 -23.26 30.42
N GLU A 76 33.98 -22.82 29.20
CA GLU A 76 34.76 -22.00 28.26
C GLU A 76 33.85 -21.44 27.12
N THR A 77 34.02 -20.16 26.80
CA THR A 77 33.69 -19.46 25.52
C THR A 77 34.40 -20.14 24.33
N PRO A 78 34.00 -20.04 23.02
CA PRO A 78 33.02 -19.16 22.34
C PRO A 78 32.03 -19.84 21.36
N ALA A 79 30.95 -19.11 21.03
CA ALA A 79 30.25 -19.03 19.74
C ALA A 79 29.94 -20.33 18.95
N GLU A 80 28.65 -20.67 18.84
CA GLU A 80 27.90 -20.74 17.57
C GLU A 80 26.51 -21.33 17.86
N THR A 81 25.56 -20.46 18.18
CA THR A 81 24.15 -20.83 18.34
C THR A 81 23.51 -20.91 16.95
N VAL A 82 23.31 -22.14 16.43
CA VAL A 82 22.35 -22.38 15.34
C VAL A 82 21.24 -23.26 15.88
N LEU A 83 20.26 -22.60 16.49
CA LEU A 83 18.90 -23.08 16.70
C LEU A 83 18.02 -22.54 15.56
N PRO A 84 16.86 -23.18 15.32
CA PRO A 84 16.44 -23.70 14.03
C PRO A 84 15.99 -22.63 13.05
N THR A 85 16.21 -22.92 11.77
CA THR A 85 15.71 -22.19 10.61
C THR A 85 14.21 -21.91 10.76
N PRO A 86 13.76 -20.65 10.86
CA PRO A 86 12.40 -20.35 10.50
C PRO A 86 12.37 -20.43 8.98
N VAL A 87 11.85 -21.53 8.45
CA VAL A 87 11.35 -21.53 7.07
C VAL A 87 10.43 -20.35 6.96
N ALA A 88 10.84 -19.37 6.15
CA ALA A 88 10.12 -18.14 5.94
C ALA A 88 8.70 -18.49 5.49
N ASP A 89 7.76 -18.40 6.44
CA ASP A 89 6.37 -18.17 6.10
C ASP A 89 6.32 -16.80 5.42
N LEU A 90 6.59 -16.81 4.12
CA LEU A 90 6.33 -15.72 3.20
C LEU A 90 4.81 -15.59 2.95
N GLY A 91 3.97 -15.91 3.94
CA GLY A 91 2.55 -15.54 4.06
C GLY A 91 2.32 -14.03 4.18
N GLY A 92 3.24 -13.23 3.64
CA GLY A 92 2.98 -11.85 3.29
C GLY A 92 2.00 -11.84 2.12
N LYS A 93 0.96 -11.00 2.23
CA LYS A 93 -0.09 -10.85 1.22
C LYS A 93 0.51 -10.86 -0.20
N VAL A 94 0.09 -11.82 -1.03
CA VAL A 94 0.53 -11.87 -2.43
C VAL A 94 -0.44 -11.11 -3.31
N VAL A 95 0.07 -10.54 -4.38
CA VAL A 95 -0.69 -9.68 -5.28
C VAL A 95 -0.79 -10.30 -6.67
N GLY A 96 -2.01 -10.44 -7.17
CA GLY A 96 -2.31 -10.86 -8.53
C GLY A 96 -2.86 -9.71 -9.37
N SER A 97 -2.85 -9.91 -10.69
CA SER A 97 -3.52 -9.01 -11.62
C SER A 97 -4.93 -9.50 -11.97
N LYS A 98 -5.89 -8.61 -12.16
CA LYS A 98 -7.20 -8.96 -12.74
C LYS A 98 -7.08 -9.33 -14.23
N SER A 99 -6.15 -8.68 -14.94
CA SER A 99 -5.90 -8.92 -16.37
C SER A 99 -5.05 -10.15 -16.65
N GLY A 100 -4.40 -10.73 -15.63
CA GLY A 100 -3.48 -11.84 -15.80
C GLY A 100 -3.50 -12.78 -14.61
N ARG A 101 -3.46 -14.08 -14.88
CA ARG A 101 -3.55 -15.12 -13.83
C ARG A 101 -2.25 -15.31 -13.04
N LYS A 102 -1.34 -14.32 -12.98
CA LYS A 102 -0.04 -14.46 -12.31
C LYS A 102 -0.08 -13.73 -10.97
N TYR A 103 0.48 -14.33 -9.92
CA TYR A 103 0.66 -13.69 -8.63
C TYR A 103 2.15 -13.43 -8.33
N HIS A 104 2.39 -12.36 -7.58
CA HIS A 104 3.70 -11.80 -7.26
C HIS A 104 3.74 -11.42 -5.78
N PHE A 105 4.94 -11.22 -5.23
CA PHE A 105 5.07 -10.54 -3.94
C PHE A 105 4.98 -9.02 -4.07
N PRO A 106 4.60 -8.27 -3.01
CA PRO A 106 4.42 -6.81 -3.05
C PRO A 106 5.70 -6.03 -3.42
N TRP A 107 6.86 -6.60 -3.09
CA TRP A 107 8.17 -6.02 -3.38
C TRP A 107 8.66 -6.32 -4.80
N CYS A 108 7.96 -7.18 -5.54
CA CYS A 108 8.35 -7.63 -6.86
C CYS A 108 8.16 -6.51 -7.90
N PRO A 109 9.06 -6.37 -8.89
CA PRO A 109 8.90 -5.36 -9.95
C PRO A 109 7.57 -5.51 -10.69
N GLY A 110 7.15 -6.75 -10.97
CA GLY A 110 5.86 -7.02 -11.61
C GLY A 110 4.64 -6.65 -10.76
N ALA A 111 4.75 -6.58 -9.44
CA ALA A 111 3.67 -6.13 -8.56
C ALA A 111 3.51 -4.61 -8.56
N ARG A 112 4.62 -3.88 -8.67
CA ARG A 112 4.66 -2.41 -8.64
C ARG A 112 4.11 -1.78 -9.91
N THR A 113 4.20 -2.47 -11.05
CA THR A 113 3.71 -2.00 -12.34
C THR A 113 2.23 -2.30 -12.58
N ILE A 114 1.58 -3.10 -11.72
CA ILE A 114 0.15 -3.37 -11.83
C ILE A 114 -0.63 -2.14 -11.34
N SER A 115 -1.47 -1.60 -12.23
CA SER A 115 -2.43 -0.54 -11.92
C SER A 115 -3.34 -0.94 -10.76
N GLU A 116 -3.67 -0.01 -9.86
CA GLU A 116 -4.50 -0.28 -8.67
C GLU A 116 -5.85 -0.92 -9.01
N VAL A 117 -6.46 -0.50 -10.12
CA VAL A 117 -7.74 -1.03 -10.63
C VAL A 117 -7.68 -2.54 -10.95
N ASN A 118 -6.49 -3.04 -11.30
CA ASN A 118 -6.27 -4.44 -11.65
C ASN A 118 -5.58 -5.22 -10.51
N LYS A 119 -5.36 -4.62 -9.34
CA LYS A 119 -4.61 -5.22 -8.26
C LYS A 119 -5.53 -6.05 -7.36
N ILE A 120 -5.19 -7.32 -7.15
CA ILE A 120 -5.96 -8.24 -6.29
C ILE A 120 -5.03 -8.78 -5.21
N TRP A 121 -5.41 -8.61 -3.95
CA TRP A 121 -4.61 -9.05 -2.80
C TRP A 121 -5.14 -10.36 -2.25
N PHE A 122 -4.25 -11.34 -2.12
CA PHE A 122 -4.53 -12.62 -1.48
C PHE A 122 -3.83 -12.68 -0.12
N SER A 123 -4.47 -13.33 0.84
CA SER A 123 -3.94 -13.50 2.21
C SER A 123 -2.72 -14.43 2.26
N SER A 124 -2.63 -15.40 1.34
CA SER A 124 -1.51 -16.32 1.25
C SER A 124 -1.27 -16.79 -0.19
N ILE A 125 -0.16 -17.50 -0.39
CA ILE A 125 0.19 -18.14 -1.65
C ILE A 125 -0.83 -19.23 -2.02
N GLU A 126 -1.29 -20.02 -1.03
CA GLU A 126 -2.30 -21.06 -1.28
C GLU A 126 -3.62 -20.44 -1.75
N ALA A 127 -4.04 -19.32 -1.15
CA ALA A 127 -5.27 -18.62 -1.55
C ALA A 127 -5.21 -18.16 -3.01
N ALA A 128 -4.06 -17.64 -3.47
CA ALA A 128 -3.87 -17.27 -4.87
C ALA A 128 -3.91 -18.49 -5.79
N ARG A 129 -3.26 -19.60 -5.41
CA ARG A 129 -3.29 -20.85 -6.17
C ARG A 129 -4.69 -21.46 -6.23
N ALA A 130 -5.44 -21.44 -5.13
CA ALA A 130 -6.83 -21.91 -5.06
C ALA A 130 -7.75 -21.06 -5.96
N ALA A 131 -7.48 -19.75 -6.07
CA ALA A 131 -8.13 -18.86 -7.02
C ALA A 131 -7.68 -19.07 -8.48
N GLY A 132 -6.78 -20.03 -8.75
CA GLY A 132 -6.33 -20.38 -10.09
C GLY A 132 -5.25 -19.44 -10.65
N TYR A 133 -4.47 -18.79 -9.77
CA TYR A 133 -3.32 -17.97 -10.13
C TYR A 133 -2.02 -18.78 -10.09
N VAL A 134 -1.13 -18.50 -11.04
CA VAL A 134 0.17 -19.15 -11.24
C VAL A 134 1.29 -18.26 -10.69
N PRO A 135 2.35 -18.82 -10.08
CA PRO A 135 3.49 -18.02 -9.64
C PRO A 135 4.16 -17.29 -10.80
N ALA A 136 4.55 -16.05 -10.55
CA ALA A 136 5.33 -15.30 -11.50
C ALA A 136 6.80 -15.75 -11.54
N VAL A 137 7.24 -16.24 -12.70
CA VAL A 137 8.61 -16.72 -12.95
C VAL A 137 9.69 -15.64 -12.74
N ASN A 138 9.31 -14.38 -12.93
CA ASN A 138 10.18 -13.21 -12.80
C ASN A 138 10.27 -12.68 -11.36
N CYS A 139 9.63 -13.36 -10.40
CA CYS A 139 9.67 -12.98 -9.00
C CYS A 139 10.62 -13.89 -8.22
N LYS A 140 11.62 -13.30 -7.57
CA LYS A 140 12.53 -14.06 -6.69
C LYS A 140 11.72 -14.66 -5.54
N GLY A 141 11.90 -15.95 -5.26
CA GLY A 141 11.19 -16.67 -4.19
C GLY A 141 9.84 -17.28 -4.56
N LEU A 142 9.41 -17.24 -5.84
CA LEU A 142 8.18 -17.89 -6.33
C LEU A 142 8.47 -19.02 -7.34
N LYS A 143 9.61 -19.71 -7.23
CA LYS A 143 9.96 -20.86 -8.06
C LYS A 143 9.76 -22.17 -7.31
#